data_AF-A0A2N6DF34-F1
#
_entry.id   AF-A0A2N6DF34-F1
#
_cell.length_a   1.000
_cell.length_b   1.000
_cell.length_c   1.000
_cell.angle_alpha   90.00
_cell.angle_beta   90.00
_cell.angle_gamma   90.00
#
_symmetry.space_group_name_H-M   'P 1'
#
loop_
_entity.id
_entity.type
_entity.pdbx_description
1 polymer ?
#
loop_
_entity_poly.entity_id
_entity_poly.type
_entity_poly.pdbx_seq_one_letter_code
_entity_poly.pdbx_strand_id
1 'polypeptide(L)'
;MLKSVKENFGVFFVIWIITLVVNQVVLFGACFKSYCIIAALPHTFVISLVLTYIFIKSNQNKDKRELVEVTRNSQHRQIQETNYLDNIYNKSPACPICNSKMVKRTAKQGKYAGKNFWGCSQFPNCRGTRNAE
;
A
#
# COMPACT_ATOMS: atom_id res chain seq x y z
N MET A 1 5.35 -23.70 -1.24
CA MET A 1 6.52 -23.52 -2.14
C MET A 1 6.33 -24.19 -3.51
N LEU A 2 5.94 -25.47 -3.60
CA LEU A 2 5.78 -26.17 -4.90
C LEU A 2 4.79 -25.52 -5.90
N LYS A 3 3.71 -24.89 -5.42
CA LYS A 3 2.71 -24.25 -6.30
C LYS A 3 3.29 -23.08 -7.11
N SER A 4 4.15 -22.28 -6.47
CA SER A 4 4.84 -21.16 -7.10
C SER A 4 5.92 -21.61 -8.09
N VAL A 5 6.53 -22.79 -7.86
CA VAL A 5 7.50 -23.38 -8.79
C VAL A 5 6.84 -23.80 -10.11
N LYS A 6 5.62 -24.36 -10.05
CA LYS A 6 4.89 -24.82 -11.25
C LYS A 6 4.41 -23.66 -12.13
N GLU A 7 3.95 -22.57 -11.53
CA GLU A 7 3.50 -21.37 -12.26
C GLU A 7 4.67 -20.60 -12.91
N ASN A 8 5.86 -20.64 -12.31
CA ASN A 8 7.04 -19.96 -12.82
C ASN A 8 7.97 -20.86 -13.65
N PHE A 9 7.56 -22.10 -13.92
CA PHE A 9 8.36 -23.07 -14.69
C PHE A 9 8.53 -22.63 -16.16
N GLY A 10 7.56 -21.90 -16.73
CA GLY A 10 7.70 -21.31 -18.06
C GLY A 10 8.80 -20.24 -18.14
N VAL A 11 8.97 -19.44 -17.09
CA VAL A 11 10.01 -18.39 -17.02
C VAL A 11 11.41 -19.00 -16.99
N PHE A 12 11.57 -20.13 -16.28
CA PHE A 12 12.82 -20.89 -16.26
C PHE A 12 13.26 -21.31 -17.66
N PHE A 13 12.36 -21.89 -18.47
CA PHE A 13 12.71 -22.32 -19.83
C PHE A 13 13.02 -21.18 -20.76
N VAL A 14 12.31 -20.05 -20.64
CA VAL A 14 12.60 -18.85 -21.44
C VAL A 14 14.01 -18.33 -21.12
N ILE A 15 14.35 -18.19 -19.84
CA ILE A 15 15.68 -17.73 -19.40
C ILE A 15 16.76 -18.74 -19.83
N TRP A 16 16.49 -20.03 -19.74
CA TRP A 16 17.42 -21.08 -20.13
C TRP A 16 17.70 -21.11 -21.64
N ILE A 17 16.65 -20.99 -22.47
CA ILE A 17 16.78 -20.92 -23.93
C ILE A 17 17.57 -19.66 -24.33
N ILE A 18 17.26 -18.51 -23.73
CA ILE A 18 18.01 -17.27 -23.99
C ILE A 18 19.48 -17.44 -23.59
N THR A 19 19.74 -17.99 -22.40
CA THR A 19 21.11 -18.22 -21.90
C THR A 19 21.88 -19.17 -22.80
N LEU A 20 21.24 -20.23 -23.29
CA LEU A 20 21.82 -21.15 -24.27
C LEU A 20 22.11 -20.46 -25.59
N VAL A 21 21.16 -19.71 -26.15
CA VAL A 21 21.36 -18.99 -27.43
C VAL A 21 22.50 -17.98 -27.30
N VAL A 22 22.53 -17.19 -26.23
CA VAL A 22 23.61 -16.21 -25.98
C VAL A 22 24.97 -16.91 -25.83
N ASN A 23 25.06 -18.02 -25.09
CA ASN A 23 26.31 -18.77 -24.95
C ASN A 23 26.80 -19.33 -26.30
N GLN A 24 25.91 -19.95 -27.09
CA GLN A 24 26.28 -20.56 -28.38
C GLN A 24 26.62 -19.52 -29.46
N VAL A 25 25.99 -18.34 -29.43
CA VAL A 25 26.21 -17.27 -30.42
C VAL A 25 27.42 -16.39 -30.06
N VAL A 26 27.57 -16.01 -28.79
CA VAL A 26 28.58 -15.02 -28.36
C VAL A 26 29.94 -15.66 -28.06
N LEU A 27 29.98 -16.89 -27.53
CA LEU A 27 31.25 -17.53 -27.10
C LEU A 27 31.83 -18.51 -28.13
N PHE A 28 31.01 -19.09 -29.00
CA PHE A 28 31.45 -20.16 -29.93
C PHE A 28 31.18 -19.87 -31.41
N GLY A 29 30.78 -18.64 -31.76
CA GLY A 29 30.55 -18.26 -33.16
C GLY A 29 29.48 -19.13 -33.87
N ALA A 30 28.40 -19.49 -33.15
CA ALA A 30 27.25 -20.26 -33.66
C ALA A 30 27.49 -21.78 -33.92
N CYS A 31 28.24 -22.47 -33.05
CA CYS A 31 28.41 -23.93 -33.14
C CYS A 31 27.19 -24.71 -32.56
N PHE A 32 26.18 -24.98 -33.39
CA PHE A 32 24.96 -25.71 -32.98
C PHE A 32 25.06 -27.25 -33.03
N LYS A 33 26.26 -27.83 -33.00
CA LYS A 33 26.43 -29.29 -33.02
C LYS A 33 26.10 -29.88 -31.64
N SER A 34 25.59 -31.12 -31.63
CA SER A 34 25.09 -31.80 -30.42
C SER A 34 26.09 -31.84 -29.26
N TYR A 35 27.40 -31.95 -29.54
CA TYR A 35 28.44 -31.98 -28.51
C TYR A 35 28.67 -30.62 -27.80
N CYS A 36 28.56 -29.49 -28.51
CA CYS A 36 28.66 -28.15 -27.92
C CYS A 36 27.47 -27.83 -27.01
N ILE A 37 26.31 -28.39 -27.32
CA ILE A 37 25.10 -28.29 -26.50
C ILE A 37 25.31 -29.11 -25.22
N ILE A 38 25.67 -30.39 -25.34
CA ILE A 38 25.80 -31.31 -24.19
C ILE A 38 26.83 -30.83 -23.16
N ALA A 39 27.97 -30.28 -23.60
CA ALA A 39 28.99 -29.75 -22.69
C ALA A 39 28.52 -28.50 -21.91
N ALA A 40 27.62 -27.70 -22.49
CA ALA A 40 27.13 -26.47 -21.87
C ALA A 40 25.95 -26.69 -20.91
N LEU A 41 25.19 -27.79 -21.07
CA LEU A 41 23.99 -28.09 -20.27
C LEU A 41 24.19 -28.01 -18.74
N PRO A 42 25.24 -28.59 -18.11
CA PRO A 42 25.31 -28.62 -16.66
C PRO A 42 25.51 -27.24 -16.03
N HIS A 43 26.36 -26.37 -16.60
CA HIS A 43 26.59 -25.04 -16.04
C HIS A 43 25.47 -24.06 -16.42
N THR A 44 24.96 -24.11 -17.65
CA THR A 44 23.85 -23.23 -18.09
C THR A 44 22.55 -23.55 -17.38
N PHE A 45 22.30 -24.82 -17.03
CA PHE A 45 21.17 -25.23 -16.20
C PHE A 45 21.26 -24.65 -14.79
N VAL A 46 22.42 -24.78 -14.13
CA VAL A 46 22.63 -24.22 -12.78
C VAL A 46 22.51 -22.69 -12.79
N ILE A 47 23.11 -22.02 -13.77
CA ILE A 47 23.02 -20.56 -13.92
C ILE A 47 21.55 -20.14 -14.13
N SER A 48 20.82 -20.79 -15.02
CA SER A 48 19.40 -20.48 -15.26
C SER A 48 18.54 -20.72 -14.02
N LEU A 49 18.84 -21.77 -13.24
CA LEU A 49 18.13 -22.07 -12.00
C LEU A 49 18.36 -20.96 -10.96
N VAL A 50 19.61 -20.52 -10.80
CA VAL A 50 19.97 -19.41 -9.90
C VAL A 50 19.32 -18.10 -10.34
N LEU A 51 19.38 -17.76 -11.64
CA LEU A 51 18.75 -16.55 -12.18
C LEU A 51 17.24 -16.56 -12.00
N THR A 52 16.60 -17.69 -12.29
CA THR A 52 15.16 -17.86 -12.11
C THR A 52 14.77 -17.75 -10.64
N TYR A 53 15.55 -18.36 -9.74
CA TYR A 53 15.34 -18.25 -8.30
C TYR A 53 15.43 -16.80 -7.81
N ILE A 54 16.45 -16.05 -8.27
CA ILE A 54 16.62 -14.63 -7.95
C ILE A 54 15.46 -13.80 -8.49
N PHE A 55 15.04 -14.04 -9.74
CA PHE A 55 13.94 -13.30 -10.38
C PHE A 55 12.61 -13.51 -9.65
N ILE A 56 12.27 -14.76 -9.32
CA ILE A 56 11.05 -15.10 -8.57
C ILE A 56 11.08 -14.45 -7.17
N LYS A 57 12.22 -14.53 -6.48
CA LYS A 57 12.40 -13.91 -5.16
C LYS A 57 12.31 -12.39 -5.21
N SER A 58 12.80 -11.78 -6.29
CA SER A 58 12.70 -10.34 -6.55
C SER A 58 11.25 -9.91 -6.74
N ASN A 59 10.48 -10.63 -7.56
CA ASN A 59 9.06 -10.34 -7.78
C ASN A 59 8.24 -10.47 -6.49
N GLN A 60 8.43 -11.54 -5.71
CA GLN A 60 7.74 -11.66 -4.42
C GLN A 60 8.11 -10.55 -3.43
N ASN A 61 9.35 -10.06 -3.47
CA ASN A 61 9.77 -8.94 -2.64
C ASN A 61 9.17 -7.61 -3.10
N LYS A 62 8.87 -7.43 -4.40
CA LYS A 62 8.15 -6.26 -4.91
C LYS A 62 6.71 -6.25 -4.41
N ASP A 63 5.97 -7.36 -4.58
CA ASP A 63 4.57 -7.47 -4.13
C ASP A 63 4.45 -7.22 -2.61
N LYS A 64 5.40 -7.74 -1.81
CA LYS A 64 5.46 -7.48 -0.37
C LYS A 64 5.73 -6.01 -0.03
N ARG A 65 6.59 -5.32 -0.79
CA ARG A 65 6.87 -3.88 -0.58
C ARG A 65 5.64 -3.03 -0.88
N GLU A 66 4.93 -3.35 -1.95
CA GLU A 66 3.69 -2.66 -2.35
C GLU A 66 2.60 -2.82 -1.29
N LEU A 67 2.36 -4.03 -0.78
CA LEU A 67 1.38 -4.26 0.30
C LEU A 67 1.72 -3.48 1.59
N VAL A 68 3.00 -3.42 1.96
CA VAL A 68 3.47 -2.66 3.14
C VAL A 68 3.31 -1.16 2.94
N GLU A 69 3.54 -0.65 1.73
CA GLU A 69 3.39 0.78 1.40
C GLU A 69 1.94 1.25 1.42
N VAL A 70 1.02 0.46 0.87
CA VAL A 70 -0.43 0.72 0.95
C VAL A 70 -0.90 0.75 2.41
N THR A 71 -0.42 -0.18 3.23
CA THR A 71 -0.76 -0.24 4.68
C THR A 71 -0.21 0.96 5.45
N ARG A 72 1.01 1.43 5.13
CA ARG A 72 1.59 2.63 5.76
C ARG A 72 0.81 3.89 5.40
N ASN A 73 0.43 4.04 4.14
CA ASN A 73 -0.31 5.20 3.65
C ASN A 73 -1.75 5.26 4.21
N SER A 74 -2.40 4.12 4.40
CA SER A 74 -3.74 4.07 5.00
C SER A 74 -3.71 4.46 6.48
N GLN A 75 -2.72 4.00 7.24
CA GLN A 75 -2.52 4.43 8.63
C GLN A 75 -2.28 5.93 8.74
N HIS A 76 -1.47 6.50 7.85
CA HIS A 76 -1.18 7.95 7.86
C HIS A 76 -2.43 8.81 7.61
N ARG A 77 -3.36 8.33 6.77
CA ARG A 77 -4.64 9.01 6.51
C ARG A 77 -5.58 8.98 7.72
N GLN A 78 -5.60 7.87 8.47
CA GLN A 78 -6.40 7.76 9.70
C GLN A 78 -5.87 8.66 10.84
N ILE A 79 -4.54 8.80 10.99
CA ILE A 79 -3.92 9.68 12.01
C ILE A 79 -4.21 11.17 11.74
N GLN A 80 -4.29 11.57 10.47
CA GLN A 80 -4.66 12.95 10.12
C GLN A 80 -6.11 13.29 10.53
N GLU A 81 -7.04 12.34 10.42
CA GLU A 81 -8.44 12.54 10.79
C GLU A 81 -8.65 12.62 12.31
N THR A 82 -7.94 11.79 13.09
CA THR A 82 -8.00 11.85 14.56
C THR A 82 -7.38 13.13 15.12
N ASN A 83 -6.24 13.58 14.59
CA ASN A 83 -5.60 14.82 15.03
C ASN A 83 -6.48 16.05 14.80
N TYR A 84 -7.24 16.08 13.70
CA TYR A 84 -8.20 17.15 13.42
C TYR A 84 -9.38 17.13 14.40
N LEU A 85 -9.96 15.95 14.68
CA LEU A 85 -11.04 15.81 15.66
C LEU A 85 -10.58 16.19 17.07
N ASP A 86 -9.36 15.81 17.47
CA ASP A 86 -8.77 16.20 18.76
C ASP A 86 -8.53 17.71 18.85
N ASN A 87 -8.08 18.34 17.75
CA ASN A 87 -7.90 19.79 17.71
C ASN A 87 -9.25 20.52 17.82
N ILE A 88 -10.29 20.04 17.13
CA ILE A 88 -11.66 20.55 17.30
C ILE A 88 -12.15 20.30 18.73
N TYR A 89 -11.90 19.13 19.30
CA TYR A 89 -12.31 18.75 20.65
C TYR A 89 -11.67 19.66 21.71
N ASN A 90 -10.40 20.03 21.53
CA ASN A 90 -9.67 20.95 22.41
C ASN A 90 -10.11 22.41 22.22
N LYS A 91 -10.47 22.83 21.01
CA LYS A 91 -11.02 24.17 20.74
C LYS A 91 -12.49 24.32 21.12
N SER A 92 -13.22 23.23 21.30
CA SER A 92 -14.63 23.26 21.65
C SER A 92 -14.84 23.57 23.14
N PRO A 93 -15.64 24.60 23.49
CA PRO A 93 -15.98 24.88 24.88
C PRO A 93 -16.86 23.77 25.47
N ALA A 94 -16.83 23.64 26.80
CA ALA A 94 -17.75 22.77 27.51
C ALA A 94 -19.15 23.40 27.64
N CYS A 95 -20.17 22.55 27.60
CA CYS A 95 -21.57 22.93 27.77
C CYS A 95 -21.83 23.40 29.20
N PRO A 96 -22.46 24.57 29.42
CA PRO A 96 -22.72 25.10 30.76
C PRO A 96 -23.76 24.30 31.58
N ILE A 97 -24.50 23.38 30.95
CA ILE A 97 -25.60 22.63 31.61
C ILE A 97 -25.13 21.25 32.07
N CYS A 98 -24.44 20.51 31.19
CA CYS A 98 -24.08 19.10 31.43
C CYS A 98 -22.56 18.84 31.31
N ASN A 99 -21.76 19.89 31.15
CA ASN A 99 -20.31 19.83 30.94
C ASN A 99 -19.84 19.01 29.72
N SER A 100 -20.78 18.53 28.89
CA SER A 100 -20.46 17.79 27.67
C SER A 100 -19.89 18.72 26.59
N LYS A 101 -19.22 18.13 25.60
CA LYS A 101 -18.58 18.88 24.52
C LYS A 101 -19.61 19.60 23.65
N MET A 102 -19.22 20.77 23.14
CA MET A 102 -20.07 21.54 22.24
C MET A 102 -19.60 21.42 20.80
N VAL A 103 -20.53 21.47 19.86
CA VAL A 103 -20.26 21.40 18.41
C VAL A 103 -20.71 22.71 17.79
N LYS A 104 -19.89 23.27 16.88
CA LYS A 104 -20.23 24.48 16.14
C LYS A 104 -21.33 24.16 15.14
N ARG A 105 -22.46 24.85 15.25
CA ARG A 105 -23.64 24.71 14.39
C ARG A 105 -23.99 26.07 13.81
N THR A 106 -24.62 26.09 12.64
CA THR A 106 -25.10 27.31 11.99
C THR A 106 -26.60 27.45 12.21
N ALA A 107 -27.05 28.62 12.67
CA ALA A 107 -28.46 28.89 12.84
C ALA A 107 -29.16 28.95 11.47
N LYS A 108 -30.20 28.13 11.30
CA LYS A 108 -30.91 27.99 10.02
C LYS A 108 -32.02 29.04 9.82
N GLN A 109 -32.56 29.59 10.91
CA GLN A 109 -33.76 30.43 10.89
C GLN A 109 -33.69 31.54 11.94
N GLY A 110 -34.47 32.61 11.74
CA GLY A 110 -34.61 33.75 12.65
C GLY A 110 -33.57 34.86 12.44
N LYS A 111 -33.55 35.84 13.37
CA LYS A 111 -32.68 37.04 13.34
C LYS A 111 -31.18 36.73 13.25
N TYR A 112 -30.77 35.53 13.66
CA TYR A 112 -29.39 35.08 13.67
C TYR A 112 -29.09 34.03 12.59
N ALA A 113 -29.98 33.84 11.62
CA ALA A 113 -29.76 32.90 10.52
C ALA A 113 -28.40 33.16 9.83
N GLY A 114 -27.66 32.10 9.56
CA GLY A 114 -26.29 32.16 9.00
C GLY A 114 -25.18 32.35 10.03
N LYS A 115 -25.49 32.74 11.29
CA LYS A 115 -24.47 32.83 12.35
C LYS A 115 -24.15 31.48 12.94
N ASN A 116 -22.90 31.31 13.37
CA ASN A 116 -22.44 30.12 14.06
C ASN A 116 -22.67 30.25 15.57
N PHE A 117 -22.99 29.13 16.21
CA PHE A 117 -23.10 29.02 17.66
C PHE A 117 -22.62 27.64 18.10
N TRP A 118 -22.17 27.54 19.33
CA TRP A 118 -21.87 26.27 19.97
C TRP A 118 -23.16 25.66 20.51
N GLY A 119 -23.53 24.47 20.07
CA GLY A 119 -24.62 23.69 20.63
C GLY A 119 -24.10 22.42 21.31
N CYS A 120 -24.73 21.98 22.40
CA CYS A 120 -24.34 20.75 23.09
C CYS A 120 -24.37 19.52 22.14
N SER A 121 -23.36 18.65 22.24
CA SER A 121 -23.30 17.39 21.47
C SER A 121 -24.45 16.44 21.82
N GLN A 122 -25.00 16.52 23.04
CA GLN A 122 -26.08 15.68 23.53
C GLN A 122 -27.49 16.22 23.19
N PHE A 123 -27.62 17.22 22.32
CA PHE A 123 -28.94 17.63 21.83
C PHE A 123 -29.64 16.44 21.14
N PRO A 124 -30.93 16.14 21.40
CA PRO A 124 -31.93 17.00 22.06
C PRO A 124 -32.01 16.91 23.60
N ASN A 125 -31.30 15.96 24.22
CA ASN A 125 -31.33 15.73 25.66
C ASN A 125 -30.74 16.88 26.48
N CYS A 126 -29.79 17.63 25.90
CA CYS A 126 -29.27 18.87 26.46
C CYS A 126 -29.38 20.01 25.45
N ARG A 127 -30.00 21.13 25.85
CA ARG A 127 -30.22 22.32 25.02
C ARG A 127 -29.23 23.45 25.29
N GLY A 128 -28.10 23.15 25.92
CA GLY A 128 -27.06 24.15 26.20
C GLY A 128 -26.49 24.75 24.92
N THR A 129 -26.39 26.08 24.88
CA THR A 129 -25.84 26.84 23.76
C THR A 129 -24.86 27.91 24.24
N ARG A 130 -23.92 28.30 23.39
CA ARG A 130 -23.00 29.43 23.60
C ARG A 130 -22.75 30.11 22.26
N ASN A 131 -22.44 31.40 22.28
CA ASN A 131 -22.10 32.12 21.06
C ASN A 131 -20.73 31.64 20.55
N ALA A 132 -20.62 31.38 19.25
CA ALA A 132 -19.34 31.25 18.59
C ALA A 132 -19.05 32.63 17.98
N GLU A 133 -18.02 33.31 18.49
CA GLU A 133 -17.57 34.61 17.97
C GLU A 133 -17.45 34.62 16.44
#